data_AF-A0A0F9I8T9-F1
#
_entry.id   AF-A0A0F9I8T9-F1
#
_cell.length_a   1.000
_cell.length_b   1.000
_cell.length_c   1.000
_cell.angle_alpha   90.00
_cell.angle_beta   90.00
_cell.angle_gamma   90.00
#
_symmetry.space_group_name_H-M   'P 1'
#
loop_
_entity.id
_entity.type
_entity.pdbx_description
1 polymer ?
#
loop_
_entity_poly.entity_id
_entity_poly.type
_entity_poly.pdbx_seq_one_letter_code
_entity_poly.pdbx_strand_id
1 'polypeptide(L)'
;MADVTIEAAAGALQGRSLRGGVFWTSPTVGYVIYLNATYDLVYRKTVNGGAGWGAAQVVVAAAACDALSYDCWADWQTAGDAGTKIHIAYISADLNQIRYVYLDTSTDTVAGDDLIETCQGTGTFTANPFYGYTTVSISKTRGGNLVVALEYQDNAPTYFNSFYTSPDADTWTSKASPYEVLSDQCLLFPGNEADNQDVWGIYRDRSTDEISLKTFDDSGNSWSEQAISGGMVGTTQTMQMDGAIRLSDGHLILAAWSGYNVGTADLMTWDINGAGSITAKTNIITDTAEYVLVSVFVNQVNDDIYVAYVGGTAFGTLVKVFYQLSQDGGANWDGQAAMQADAEDDEGWISAGAAKKEWGGKFQPVWFNEDLRDLFTNTDNGISIAAAGIDHTKILGDTINLSDTVTKAVGQPQADSVAIADAVVKAIGVFEADSLAITDALSKGVGQPQGDNLGITDALIKGIGLVEIDSLAIADAISKETGLPFSDSVAIADILGKNVGVSKADLMVIDDALSKAIGIARTEAITIADSISIRKYLGILILLRIYNRIIEPLRVRNIDFIVKVPEK
;
A
#
# COMPACT_ATOMS: atom_id res chain seq x y z
N MET A 1 1.72 -6.27 23.31
CA MET A 1 0.93 -5.84 22.14
C MET A 1 -0.45 -6.41 22.41
N ALA A 2 -1.50 -5.61 22.27
CA ALA A 2 -2.87 -6.00 22.62
C ALA A 2 -3.71 -6.01 21.34
N ASP A 3 -4.78 -6.80 21.33
CA ASP A 3 -5.70 -6.79 20.20
C ASP A 3 -6.45 -5.46 20.11
N VAL A 4 -6.82 -5.09 18.89
CA VAL A 4 -7.55 -3.87 18.58
C VAL A 4 -9.02 -4.21 18.41
N THR A 5 -9.87 -3.68 19.30
CA THR A 5 -11.32 -3.76 19.16
C THR A 5 -11.80 -2.91 17.99
N ILE A 6 -12.41 -3.57 17.00
CA ILE A 6 -13.15 -2.93 15.90
C ILE A 6 -14.54 -2.53 16.38
N GLU A 7 -15.24 -3.43 17.06
CA GLU A 7 -16.58 -3.24 17.62
C GLU A 7 -16.67 -3.98 18.97
N ALA A 8 -17.32 -3.37 19.96
CA ALA A 8 -17.44 -3.92 21.32
C ALA A 8 -18.82 -4.56 21.61
N ALA A 9 -19.70 -4.58 20.60
CA ALA A 9 -21.05 -5.11 20.65
C ALA A 9 -21.53 -5.46 19.22
N ALA A 10 -20.82 -6.37 18.56
CA ALA A 10 -21.20 -6.90 17.26
C ALA A 10 -22.30 -7.97 17.41
N GLY A 11 -23.08 -8.17 16.34
CA GLY A 11 -23.94 -9.34 16.21
C GLY A 11 -23.10 -10.58 15.93
N ALA A 12 -23.60 -11.76 16.30
CA ALA A 12 -22.92 -13.02 15.98
C ALA A 12 -22.61 -13.13 14.49
N LEU A 13 -21.36 -13.45 14.16
CA LEU A 13 -20.93 -13.68 12.78
C LEU A 13 -20.87 -15.17 12.42
N GLN A 14 -20.74 -16.06 13.42
CA GLN A 14 -20.82 -17.50 13.22
C GLN A 14 -22.15 -17.89 12.57
N GLY A 15 -22.08 -18.64 11.48
CA GLY A 15 -23.22 -19.03 10.66
C GLY A 15 -23.77 -17.89 9.76
N ARG A 16 -23.49 -16.62 10.05
CA ARG A 16 -24.06 -15.48 9.30
C ARG A 16 -23.15 -14.94 8.20
N SER A 17 -21.84 -14.94 8.40
CA SER A 17 -20.92 -14.27 7.46
C SER A 17 -20.00 -15.27 6.76
N LEU A 18 -20.00 -15.26 5.42
CA LEU A 18 -18.98 -15.98 4.65
C LEU A 18 -17.68 -15.19 4.58
N ARG A 19 -17.75 -13.96 4.06
CA ARG A 19 -16.62 -13.02 3.99
C ARG A 19 -17.05 -11.62 4.43
N GLY A 20 -16.16 -10.96 5.16
CA GLY A 20 -16.37 -9.61 5.69
C GLY A 20 -15.11 -8.95 6.26
N GLY A 21 -13.94 -9.58 6.08
CA GLY A 21 -12.66 -9.09 6.57
C GLY A 21 -12.22 -7.77 5.95
N VAL A 22 -10.99 -7.33 6.23
CA VAL A 22 -10.57 -5.98 5.83
C VAL A 22 -10.31 -5.88 4.33
N PHE A 23 -11.10 -5.04 3.67
CA PHE A 23 -10.96 -4.62 2.29
C PHE A 23 -10.03 -3.40 2.22
N TRP A 24 -8.76 -3.61 1.86
CA TRP A 24 -7.74 -2.56 1.84
C TRP A 24 -7.74 -1.77 0.54
N THR A 25 -7.71 -0.43 0.69
CA THR A 25 -7.56 0.52 -0.44
C THR A 25 -6.21 1.24 -0.44
N SER A 26 -5.42 1.05 0.62
CA SER A 26 -4.01 1.43 0.77
C SER A 26 -3.44 0.73 2.02
N PRO A 27 -2.15 0.86 2.35
CA PRO A 27 -1.60 0.29 3.58
C PRO A 27 -2.17 0.92 4.87
N THR A 28 -2.86 2.06 4.75
CA THR A 28 -3.46 2.79 5.88
C THR A 28 -4.98 2.82 5.87
N VAL A 29 -5.62 2.64 4.72
CA VAL A 29 -7.09 2.74 4.59
C VAL A 29 -7.70 1.38 4.29
N GLY A 30 -8.63 0.94 5.14
CA GLY A 30 -9.32 -0.34 5.02
C GLY A 30 -10.76 -0.27 5.55
N TYR A 31 -11.60 -1.18 5.06
CA TYR A 31 -13.03 -1.26 5.39
C TYR A 31 -13.35 -2.66 5.88
N VAL A 32 -14.12 -2.77 6.97
CA VAL A 32 -14.63 -4.04 7.48
C VAL A 32 -16.15 -3.97 7.50
N ILE A 33 -16.79 -5.01 6.95
CA ILE A 33 -18.25 -5.14 6.92
C ILE A 33 -18.63 -6.20 7.93
N TYR A 34 -19.60 -5.90 8.78
CA TYR A 34 -20.04 -6.79 9.84
C TYR A 34 -21.49 -6.50 10.24
N LEU A 35 -22.00 -7.25 11.22
CA LEU A 35 -23.32 -7.07 11.78
C LEU A 35 -23.24 -6.36 13.13
N ASN A 36 -24.03 -5.31 13.33
CA ASN A 36 -24.14 -4.68 14.65
C ASN A 36 -24.95 -5.56 15.64
N ALA A 37 -25.14 -5.11 16.88
CA ALA A 37 -25.90 -5.83 17.91
C ALA A 37 -27.37 -6.16 17.55
N THR A 38 -27.96 -5.46 16.58
CA THR A 38 -29.31 -5.72 16.06
C THR A 38 -29.30 -6.56 14.78
N TYR A 39 -28.13 -7.09 14.40
CA TYR A 39 -27.89 -7.86 13.19
C TYR A 39 -28.06 -7.08 11.87
N ASP A 40 -27.90 -5.76 11.93
CA ASP A 40 -27.93 -4.92 10.73
C ASP A 40 -26.54 -4.80 10.11
N LEU A 41 -26.50 -4.77 8.78
CA LEU A 41 -25.26 -4.60 8.03
C LEU A 41 -24.68 -3.19 8.20
N VAL A 42 -23.46 -3.14 8.71
CA VAL A 42 -22.69 -1.93 8.94
C VAL A 42 -21.26 -2.10 8.45
N TYR A 43 -20.57 -0.99 8.21
CA TYR A 43 -19.14 -0.96 7.98
C TYR A 43 -18.42 -0.01 8.93
N ARG A 44 -17.17 -0.33 9.24
CA ARG A 44 -16.22 0.60 9.85
C ARG A 44 -15.03 0.80 8.92
N LYS A 45 -14.45 2.00 8.99
CA LYS A 45 -13.30 2.41 8.19
C LYS A 45 -12.12 2.71 9.09
N THR A 46 -10.95 2.20 8.74
CA THR A 46 -9.67 2.64 9.30
C THR A 46 -8.97 3.57 8.31
N VAL A 47 -8.20 4.53 8.83
CA VAL A 47 -7.33 5.44 8.05
C VAL A 47 -5.89 5.46 8.58
N ASN A 48 -5.59 4.59 9.55
CA ASN A 48 -4.30 4.47 10.23
C ASN A 48 -3.80 3.02 10.27
N GLY A 49 -4.16 2.23 9.25
CA GLY A 49 -3.65 0.87 9.05
C GLY A 49 -4.14 -0.11 10.12
N GLY A 50 -5.39 0.03 10.55
CA GLY A 50 -6.02 -0.86 11.51
C GLY A 50 -5.78 -0.51 12.99
N ALA A 51 -4.95 0.51 13.28
CA ALA A 51 -4.67 0.94 14.66
C ALA A 51 -5.89 1.58 15.36
N GLY A 52 -6.86 2.06 14.58
CA GLY A 52 -8.14 2.56 15.07
C GLY A 52 -9.20 2.54 13.98
N TRP A 53 -10.46 2.47 14.41
CA TRP A 53 -11.63 2.32 13.54
C TRP A 53 -12.64 3.44 13.79
N GLY A 54 -13.11 4.05 12.71
CA GLY A 54 -14.14 5.08 12.76
C GLY A 54 -15.50 4.56 13.22
N ALA A 55 -16.46 5.46 13.36
CA ALA A 55 -17.82 5.09 13.76
C ALA A 55 -18.49 4.20 12.71
N ALA A 56 -19.27 3.21 13.18
CA ALA A 56 -20.05 2.34 12.33
C ALA A 56 -21.01 3.15 11.44
N GLN A 57 -21.05 2.79 10.16
CA GLN A 57 -21.93 3.37 9.14
C GLN A 57 -22.86 2.28 8.60
N VAL A 58 -24.13 2.61 8.35
CA VAL A 58 -25.11 1.65 7.84
C VAL A 58 -24.85 1.34 6.37
N VAL A 59 -24.90 0.05 6.00
CA VAL A 59 -24.63 -0.47 4.65
C VAL A 59 -25.91 -0.74 3.86
N VAL A 60 -27.08 -0.67 4.48
CA VAL A 60 -28.37 -0.97 3.84
C VAL A 60 -29.29 0.26 3.90
N ALA A 61 -30.08 0.49 2.84
CA ALA A 61 -30.97 1.65 2.80
C ALA A 61 -32.08 1.59 3.87
N ALA A 62 -32.57 0.38 4.16
CA ALA A 62 -33.37 0.11 5.35
C ALA A 62 -32.42 0.00 6.55
N ALA A 63 -32.51 0.93 7.50
CA ALA A 63 -31.62 0.94 8.67
C ALA A 63 -31.73 -0.31 9.57
N ALA A 64 -32.75 -1.15 9.37
CA ALA A 64 -32.94 -2.44 10.02
C ALA A 64 -33.13 -3.53 8.97
N CYS A 65 -32.39 -4.63 9.06
CA CYS A 65 -32.53 -5.78 8.18
C CYS A 65 -32.53 -7.15 8.87
N ASP A 66 -31.97 -7.28 10.08
CA ASP A 66 -31.67 -8.58 10.72
C ASP A 66 -31.13 -9.60 9.71
N ALA A 67 -29.89 -9.37 9.27
CA ALA A 67 -29.26 -10.18 8.24
C ALA A 67 -28.96 -11.58 8.76
N LEU A 68 -29.67 -12.59 8.23
CA LEU A 68 -29.46 -14.00 8.56
C LEU A 68 -28.21 -14.58 7.90
N SER A 69 -27.84 -14.05 6.74
CA SER A 69 -26.60 -14.39 6.05
C SER A 69 -26.13 -13.22 5.19
N TYR A 70 -24.82 -13.04 5.05
CA TYR A 70 -24.23 -12.13 4.09
C TYR A 70 -22.85 -12.61 3.61
N ASP A 71 -22.47 -12.11 2.44
CA ASP A 71 -21.15 -12.30 1.86
C ASP A 71 -20.73 -11.05 1.09
N CYS A 72 -19.42 -10.85 0.99
CA CYS A 72 -18.80 -9.68 0.40
C CYS A 72 -17.79 -10.05 -0.68
N TRP A 73 -17.80 -9.31 -1.78
CA TRP A 73 -16.81 -9.41 -2.86
C TRP A 73 -16.41 -8.04 -3.36
N ALA A 74 -15.14 -7.68 -3.26
CA ALA A 74 -14.63 -6.43 -3.80
C ALA A 74 -14.24 -6.57 -5.26
N ASP A 75 -14.47 -5.51 -6.05
CA ASP A 75 -14.08 -5.43 -7.46
C ASP A 75 -12.66 -5.95 -7.68
N TRP A 76 -11.73 -5.48 -6.86
CA TRP A 76 -10.31 -5.77 -6.99
C TRP A 76 -9.87 -7.18 -6.55
N GLN A 77 -10.82 -8.04 -6.14
CA GLN A 77 -10.58 -9.48 -6.00
C GLN A 77 -10.76 -10.22 -7.33
N THR A 78 -11.33 -9.56 -8.34
CA THR A 78 -11.48 -10.11 -9.69
C THR A 78 -10.36 -9.62 -10.60
N ALA A 79 -9.68 -10.56 -11.26
CA ALA A 79 -8.57 -10.25 -12.15
C ALA A 79 -9.00 -9.31 -13.29
N GLY A 80 -8.27 -8.19 -13.43
CA GLY A 80 -8.52 -7.19 -14.47
C GLY A 80 -9.56 -6.13 -14.11
N ASP A 81 -10.22 -6.23 -12.96
CA ASP A 81 -11.20 -5.23 -12.53
C ASP A 81 -10.53 -4.00 -11.90
N ALA A 82 -10.96 -2.82 -12.31
CA ALA A 82 -10.43 -1.53 -11.86
C ALA A 82 -11.39 -0.77 -10.94
N GLY A 83 -12.53 -1.37 -10.59
CA GLY A 83 -13.55 -0.78 -9.75
C GLY A 83 -13.13 -0.58 -8.30
N THR A 84 -14.01 0.10 -7.56
CA THR A 84 -13.79 0.56 -6.19
C THR A 84 -14.90 0.08 -5.25
N LYS A 85 -15.78 -0.81 -5.71
CA LYS A 85 -16.94 -1.27 -4.96
C LYS A 85 -16.64 -2.53 -4.19
N ILE A 86 -17.21 -2.59 -2.99
CA ILE A 86 -17.39 -3.83 -2.23
C ILE A 86 -18.86 -4.22 -2.41
N HIS A 87 -19.09 -5.31 -3.12
CA HIS A 87 -20.41 -5.86 -3.42
C HIS A 87 -20.87 -6.77 -2.27
N ILE A 88 -22.12 -6.64 -1.87
CA ILE A 88 -22.66 -7.30 -0.68
C ILE A 88 -24.01 -7.89 -1.04
N ALA A 89 -24.15 -9.20 -0.89
CA ALA A 89 -25.45 -9.87 -0.95
C ALA A 89 -25.83 -10.34 0.45
N TYR A 90 -27.11 -10.21 0.81
CA TYR A 90 -27.58 -10.54 2.14
C TYR A 90 -29.03 -11.01 2.17
N ILE A 91 -29.35 -11.82 3.18
CA ILE A 91 -30.69 -12.34 3.45
C ILE A 91 -31.27 -11.60 4.65
N SER A 92 -32.31 -10.80 4.44
CA SER A 92 -32.95 -9.99 5.47
C SER A 92 -34.19 -10.68 6.04
N ALA A 93 -34.19 -10.97 7.34
CA ALA A 93 -35.36 -11.48 8.05
C ALA A 93 -36.47 -10.43 8.17
N ASP A 94 -36.11 -9.16 8.40
CA ASP A 94 -37.08 -8.08 8.55
C ASP A 94 -37.89 -7.83 7.27
N LEU A 95 -37.20 -7.86 6.13
CA LEU A 95 -37.83 -7.65 4.82
C LEU A 95 -38.38 -8.94 4.21
N ASN A 96 -37.94 -10.11 4.69
CA ASN A 96 -38.15 -11.42 4.06
C ASN A 96 -37.70 -11.43 2.59
N GLN A 97 -36.54 -10.83 2.34
CA GLN A 97 -35.96 -10.64 1.02
C GLN A 97 -34.46 -10.97 1.03
N ILE A 98 -33.98 -11.48 -0.09
CA ILE A 98 -32.56 -11.52 -0.45
C ILE A 98 -32.27 -10.29 -1.32
N ARG A 99 -31.27 -9.51 -0.93
CA ARG A 99 -30.99 -8.21 -1.53
C ARG A 99 -29.50 -8.03 -1.80
N TYR A 100 -29.24 -7.10 -2.69
CA TYR A 100 -27.91 -6.64 -3.02
C TYR A 100 -27.73 -5.20 -2.53
N VAL A 101 -26.48 -4.84 -2.23
CA VAL A 101 -26.02 -3.47 -2.00
C VAL A 101 -24.52 -3.40 -2.27
N TYR A 102 -23.97 -2.20 -2.45
CA TYR A 102 -22.52 -2.00 -2.51
C TYR A 102 -22.06 -0.77 -1.72
N LEU A 103 -20.82 -0.85 -1.24
CA LEU A 103 -20.06 0.28 -0.73
C LEU A 103 -19.03 0.71 -1.77
N ASP A 104 -19.14 1.93 -2.28
CA ASP A 104 -18.11 2.54 -3.13
C ASP A 104 -17.05 3.21 -2.26
N THR A 105 -15.85 2.62 -2.24
CA THR A 105 -14.73 3.10 -1.42
C THR A 105 -14.09 4.38 -1.95
N SER A 106 -14.39 4.80 -3.18
CA SER A 106 -13.88 6.06 -3.73
C SER A 106 -14.57 7.30 -3.14
N THR A 107 -15.82 7.13 -2.71
CA THR A 107 -16.69 8.19 -2.20
C THR A 107 -17.23 7.91 -0.80
N ASP A 108 -16.94 6.74 -0.22
CA ASP A 108 -17.51 6.24 1.04
C ASP A 108 -19.06 6.20 1.01
N THR A 109 -19.65 5.91 -0.15
CA THR A 109 -21.11 5.92 -0.35
C THR A 109 -21.68 4.51 -0.53
N VAL A 110 -22.87 4.30 0.05
CA VAL A 110 -23.63 3.06 -0.06
C VAL A 110 -24.77 3.24 -1.07
N ALA A 111 -24.96 2.28 -1.97
CA ALA A 111 -26.02 2.29 -2.99
C ALA A 111 -26.32 0.88 -3.53
N GLY A 112 -27.24 0.75 -4.49
CA GLY A 112 -27.61 -0.51 -5.14
C GLY A 112 -28.58 -1.38 -4.34
N ASP A 113 -29.50 -0.79 -3.57
CA ASP A 113 -30.50 -1.46 -2.71
C ASP A 113 -31.53 -2.27 -3.53
N ASP A 114 -31.06 -3.30 -4.22
CA ASP A 114 -31.79 -4.01 -5.26
C ASP A 114 -32.30 -5.37 -4.74
N LEU A 115 -33.52 -5.70 -5.13
CA LEU A 115 -34.15 -6.98 -4.77
C LEU A 115 -33.62 -8.07 -5.71
N ILE A 116 -33.05 -9.13 -5.14
CA ILE A 116 -32.68 -10.33 -5.87
C ILE A 116 -33.88 -11.29 -5.89
N GLU A 117 -34.39 -11.63 -4.70
CA GLU A 117 -35.46 -12.59 -4.53
C GLU A 117 -36.24 -12.30 -3.23
N THR A 118 -37.57 -12.47 -3.24
CA THR A 118 -38.37 -12.50 -1.99
C THR A 118 -38.43 -13.94 -1.49
N CYS A 119 -38.44 -14.15 -0.16
CA CYS A 119 -38.64 -15.47 0.43
C CYS A 119 -39.80 -16.20 -0.28
N GLN A 120 -39.50 -17.37 -0.82
CA GLN A 120 -40.48 -18.25 -1.45
C GLN A 120 -41.33 -18.95 -0.37
N GLY A 121 -42.22 -19.84 -0.81
CA GLY A 121 -43.05 -20.64 0.09
C GLY A 121 -43.97 -19.79 0.96
N THR A 122 -43.77 -19.82 2.28
CA THR A 122 -44.57 -19.03 3.23
C THR A 122 -44.36 -17.52 3.14
N GLY A 123 -43.34 -17.04 2.41
CA GLY A 123 -43.00 -15.63 2.36
C GLY A 123 -42.30 -15.13 3.63
N THR A 124 -41.76 -16.04 4.45
CA THR A 124 -41.06 -15.71 5.69
C THR A 124 -39.95 -16.72 5.93
N PHE A 125 -38.74 -16.23 6.20
CA PHE A 125 -37.59 -17.09 6.49
C PHE A 125 -37.72 -17.75 7.86
N THR A 126 -37.13 -18.93 8.02
CA THR A 126 -36.81 -19.45 9.35
C THR A 126 -35.74 -18.57 10.00
N ALA A 127 -35.95 -18.18 11.26
CA ALA A 127 -35.03 -17.35 12.03
C ALA A 127 -33.81 -18.15 12.58
N ASN A 128 -33.21 -18.99 11.74
CA ASN A 128 -32.02 -19.76 12.07
C ASN A 128 -30.89 -19.40 11.09
N PRO A 129 -29.82 -18.74 11.56
CA PRO A 129 -28.77 -18.24 10.69
C PRO A 129 -27.75 -19.29 10.26
N PHE A 130 -27.72 -20.51 10.83
CA PHE A 130 -26.64 -21.46 10.53
C PHE A 130 -26.72 -21.97 9.08
N TYR A 131 -25.57 -22.38 8.52
CA TYR A 131 -25.44 -22.83 7.12
C TYR A 131 -26.17 -24.14 6.78
N GLY A 132 -26.94 -24.70 7.71
CA GLY A 132 -27.93 -25.74 7.42
C GLY A 132 -29.32 -25.20 7.10
N TYR A 133 -29.48 -23.88 7.09
CA TYR A 133 -30.76 -23.19 7.00
C TYR A 133 -30.74 -22.00 6.05
N THR A 134 -29.60 -21.32 5.93
CA THR A 134 -29.48 -20.12 5.12
C THR A 134 -28.03 -19.86 4.76
N THR A 135 -27.77 -19.53 3.50
CA THR A 135 -26.47 -19.04 3.05
C THR A 135 -26.65 -18.24 1.77
N VAL A 136 -25.82 -17.21 1.63
CA VAL A 136 -25.69 -16.45 0.39
C VAL A 136 -24.21 -16.26 0.10
N SER A 137 -23.79 -16.54 -1.13
CA SER A 137 -22.45 -16.23 -1.61
C SER A 137 -22.53 -15.33 -2.84
N ILE A 138 -21.66 -14.32 -2.90
CA ILE A 138 -21.54 -13.39 -4.02
C ILE A 138 -20.15 -13.45 -4.65
N SER A 139 -20.07 -13.29 -5.96
CA SER A 139 -18.80 -13.04 -6.63
C SER A 139 -18.99 -12.14 -7.85
N LYS A 140 -17.89 -11.80 -8.53
CA LYS A 140 -17.90 -11.06 -9.77
C LYS A 140 -17.02 -11.74 -10.80
N THR A 141 -17.61 -12.13 -11.93
CA THR A 141 -16.91 -12.80 -13.03
C THR A 141 -15.87 -11.88 -13.66
N ARG A 142 -14.89 -12.43 -14.39
CA ARG A 142 -13.89 -11.62 -15.12
C ARG A 142 -14.51 -10.79 -16.24
N GLY A 143 -15.68 -11.17 -16.73
CA GLY A 143 -16.49 -10.40 -17.69
C GLY A 143 -17.32 -9.29 -17.04
N GLY A 144 -17.35 -9.21 -15.71
CA GLY A 144 -17.96 -8.12 -14.94
C GLY A 144 -19.36 -8.38 -14.43
N ASN A 145 -19.97 -9.54 -14.72
CA ASN A 145 -21.26 -9.91 -14.15
C ASN A 145 -21.12 -10.20 -12.64
N LEU A 146 -22.07 -9.70 -11.86
CA LEU A 146 -22.27 -10.17 -10.50
C LEU A 146 -23.02 -11.50 -10.52
N VAL A 147 -22.67 -12.37 -9.58
CA VAL A 147 -23.28 -13.69 -9.42
C VAL A 147 -23.58 -13.95 -7.96
N VAL A 148 -24.76 -14.51 -7.69
CA VAL A 148 -25.21 -14.82 -6.33
C VAL A 148 -25.79 -16.23 -6.30
N ALA A 149 -25.24 -17.08 -5.43
CA ALA A 149 -25.79 -18.39 -5.10
C ALA A 149 -26.37 -18.34 -3.69
N LEU A 150 -27.60 -18.83 -3.53
CA LEU A 150 -28.31 -18.78 -2.26
C LEU A 150 -29.07 -20.07 -1.99
N GLU A 151 -29.21 -20.38 -0.71
CA GLU A 151 -30.11 -21.41 -0.21
C GLU A 151 -30.75 -20.91 1.08
N TYR A 152 -32.00 -21.31 1.34
CA TYR A 152 -32.65 -21.01 2.59
C TYR A 152 -33.80 -21.96 2.93
N GLN A 153 -34.21 -21.95 4.20
CA GLN A 153 -35.42 -22.59 4.68
C GLN A 153 -36.48 -21.53 5.03
N ASP A 154 -37.71 -21.71 4.54
CA ASP A 154 -38.84 -20.89 4.96
C ASP A 154 -39.38 -21.31 6.34
N ASN A 155 -40.39 -20.64 6.87
CA ASN A 155 -40.96 -20.92 8.19
C ASN A 155 -41.83 -22.20 8.24
N ALA A 156 -42.07 -22.86 7.10
CA ALA A 156 -42.74 -24.17 7.00
C ALA A 156 -41.73 -25.30 6.72
N PRO A 157 -40.56 -25.24 7.37
CA PRO A 157 -39.35 -25.99 7.05
C PRO A 157 -39.08 -26.40 5.58
N THR A 158 -39.54 -25.64 4.59
CA THR A 158 -39.36 -25.98 3.17
C THR A 158 -38.07 -25.37 2.64
N TYR A 159 -37.32 -26.17 1.89
CA TYR A 159 -36.03 -25.79 1.33
C TYR A 159 -36.16 -25.12 -0.04
N PHE A 160 -35.43 -24.03 -0.23
CA PHE A 160 -35.32 -23.29 -1.47
C PHE A 160 -33.85 -23.01 -1.77
N ASN A 161 -33.48 -23.01 -3.04
CA ASN A 161 -32.17 -22.59 -3.51
C ASN A 161 -32.29 -21.95 -4.89
N SER A 162 -31.39 -21.01 -5.17
CA SER A 162 -31.37 -20.26 -6.42
C SER A 162 -29.96 -19.82 -6.77
N PHE A 163 -29.75 -19.54 -8.04
CA PHE A 163 -28.55 -18.89 -8.55
C PHE A 163 -28.94 -17.79 -9.51
N TYR A 164 -28.31 -16.62 -9.37
CA TYR A 164 -28.62 -15.44 -10.16
C TYR A 164 -27.36 -14.80 -10.75
N THR A 165 -27.50 -14.23 -11.93
CA THR A 165 -26.47 -13.39 -12.59
C THR A 165 -27.03 -11.99 -12.84
N SER A 166 -26.22 -10.96 -12.72
CA SER A 166 -26.58 -9.58 -13.07
C SER A 166 -25.43 -8.85 -13.78
N PRO A 167 -25.65 -8.27 -14.98
CA PRO A 167 -24.63 -7.51 -15.68
C PRO A 167 -24.50 -6.05 -15.22
N ASP A 168 -25.51 -5.52 -14.52
CA ASP A 168 -25.64 -4.11 -14.14
C ASP A 168 -25.80 -3.90 -12.63
N ALA A 169 -25.94 -4.99 -11.87
CA ALA A 169 -26.24 -5.03 -10.44
C ALA A 169 -27.67 -4.61 -10.05
N ASP A 170 -28.53 -4.34 -11.04
CA ASP A 170 -29.93 -3.93 -10.85
C ASP A 170 -30.89 -5.02 -11.35
N THR A 171 -30.57 -5.62 -12.50
CA THR A 171 -31.37 -6.65 -13.15
C THR A 171 -30.81 -8.04 -12.84
N TRP A 172 -31.53 -8.80 -12.01
CA TRP A 172 -31.12 -10.15 -11.60
C TRP A 172 -31.85 -11.23 -12.41
N THR A 173 -31.09 -12.10 -13.07
CA THR A 173 -31.62 -13.19 -13.91
C THR A 173 -31.36 -14.53 -13.24
N SER A 174 -32.42 -15.31 -12.99
CA SER A 174 -32.31 -16.66 -12.45
C SER A 174 -31.65 -17.62 -13.47
N LYS A 175 -30.73 -18.44 -12.97
CA LYS A 175 -29.95 -19.44 -13.70
C LYS A 175 -30.06 -20.80 -13.00
N ALA A 176 -29.47 -21.84 -13.58
CA ALA A 176 -29.42 -23.16 -12.96
C ALA A 176 -28.72 -23.08 -11.59
N SER A 177 -29.32 -23.66 -10.56
CA SER A 177 -28.76 -23.65 -9.20
C SER A 177 -27.62 -24.67 -9.06
N PRO A 178 -26.53 -24.35 -8.31
CA PRO A 178 -25.49 -25.31 -7.99
C PRO A 178 -25.87 -26.30 -6.88
N TYR A 179 -26.93 -25.99 -6.11
CA TYR A 179 -27.33 -26.75 -4.94
C TYR A 179 -28.17 -27.98 -5.29
N GLU A 180 -27.93 -29.06 -4.55
CA GLU A 180 -28.60 -30.34 -4.75
C GLU A 180 -29.52 -30.69 -3.58
N VAL A 181 -29.05 -30.46 -2.35
CA VAL A 181 -29.80 -30.70 -1.12
C VAL A 181 -29.47 -29.63 -0.07
N LEU A 182 -30.37 -29.47 0.91
CA LEU A 182 -30.20 -28.51 2.01
C LEU A 182 -28.96 -28.83 2.83
N SER A 183 -28.21 -27.78 3.20
CA SER A 183 -27.01 -27.81 4.06
C SER A 183 -25.71 -28.14 3.35
N ASP A 184 -25.73 -28.38 2.04
CA ASP A 184 -24.50 -28.35 1.25
C ASP A 184 -24.08 -26.89 1.09
N GLN A 185 -22.78 -26.62 1.05
CA GLN A 185 -22.28 -25.24 1.06
C GLN A 185 -21.64 -24.91 -0.28
N CYS A 186 -21.91 -23.71 -0.79
CA CYS A 186 -21.30 -23.21 -2.02
C CYS A 186 -20.65 -21.85 -1.77
N LEU A 187 -19.37 -21.70 -2.11
CA LEU A 187 -18.65 -20.43 -2.07
C LEU A 187 -18.18 -20.06 -3.48
N LEU A 188 -18.58 -18.88 -3.95
CA LEU A 188 -18.36 -18.44 -5.33
C LEU A 188 -17.04 -17.67 -5.52
N PHE A 189 -16.44 -17.91 -6.69
CA PHE A 189 -15.20 -17.29 -7.16
C PHE A 189 -15.23 -17.07 -8.68
N PRO A 190 -14.59 -16.03 -9.23
CA PRO A 190 -14.47 -15.87 -10.67
C PRO A 190 -13.71 -17.05 -11.28
N GLY A 191 -14.28 -17.64 -12.34
CA GLY A 191 -13.61 -18.73 -13.06
C GLY A 191 -12.52 -18.20 -13.97
N ASN A 192 -11.36 -18.88 -13.99
CA ASN A 192 -10.30 -18.64 -14.97
C ASN A 192 -10.51 -19.45 -16.26
N GLU A 193 -11.76 -19.56 -16.70
CA GLU A 193 -12.16 -20.35 -17.86
C GLU A 193 -11.96 -19.60 -19.19
N ALA A 194 -12.28 -20.25 -20.32
CA ALA A 194 -12.21 -19.58 -21.61
C ALA A 194 -13.30 -18.49 -21.77
N ASP A 195 -14.51 -18.77 -21.29
CA ASP A 195 -15.56 -17.76 -21.14
C ASP A 195 -15.28 -16.96 -19.85
N ASN A 196 -15.23 -15.63 -19.98
CA ASN A 196 -14.94 -14.76 -18.85
C ASN A 196 -16.16 -14.53 -17.94
N GLN A 197 -17.33 -15.02 -18.33
CA GLN A 197 -18.55 -15.01 -17.52
C GLN A 197 -18.76 -16.29 -16.70
N ASP A 198 -17.91 -17.29 -16.89
CA ASP A 198 -17.97 -18.52 -16.12
C ASP A 198 -17.50 -18.28 -14.67
N VAL A 199 -18.14 -19.00 -13.75
CA VAL A 199 -17.90 -18.91 -12.30
C VAL A 199 -17.54 -20.28 -11.74
N TRP A 200 -16.64 -20.29 -10.76
CA TRP A 200 -16.37 -21.45 -9.93
C TRP A 200 -17.17 -21.38 -8.63
N GLY A 201 -17.77 -22.50 -8.26
CA GLY A 201 -18.33 -22.75 -6.93
C GLY A 201 -17.50 -23.81 -6.24
N ILE A 202 -16.86 -23.47 -5.13
CA ILE A 202 -16.32 -24.49 -4.23
C ILE A 202 -17.50 -25.05 -3.44
N TYR A 203 -17.84 -26.29 -3.75
CA TYR A 203 -19.02 -26.98 -3.24
C TYR A 203 -18.60 -28.00 -2.19
N ARG A 204 -19.11 -27.88 -0.98
CA ARG A 204 -19.00 -28.90 0.05
C ARG A 204 -20.29 -29.68 0.10
N ASP A 205 -20.25 -30.88 -0.45
CA ASP A 205 -21.32 -31.86 -0.36
C ASP A 205 -21.20 -32.55 1.00
N ARG A 206 -22.07 -32.15 1.94
CA ARG A 206 -22.09 -32.71 3.29
C ARG A 206 -22.83 -34.05 3.35
N SER A 207 -23.50 -34.41 2.26
CA SER A 207 -24.25 -35.66 2.14
C SER A 207 -23.35 -36.81 1.71
N THR A 208 -22.26 -36.51 1.01
CA THR A 208 -21.26 -37.48 0.54
C THR A 208 -19.88 -37.32 1.17
N ASP A 209 -19.70 -36.33 2.05
CA ASP A 209 -18.43 -35.95 2.66
C ASP A 209 -17.36 -35.66 1.60
N GLU A 210 -17.67 -34.77 0.66
CA GLU A 210 -16.78 -34.37 -0.45
C GLU A 210 -16.69 -32.85 -0.58
N ILE A 211 -15.52 -32.37 -1.05
CA ILE A 211 -15.39 -31.01 -1.59
C ILE A 211 -15.07 -31.10 -3.09
N SER A 212 -15.75 -30.26 -3.87
CA SER A 212 -15.73 -30.27 -5.33
C SER A 212 -15.61 -28.87 -5.90
N LEU A 213 -15.04 -28.80 -7.11
CA LEU A 213 -15.08 -27.63 -7.95
C LEU A 213 -16.27 -27.76 -8.91
N LYS A 214 -17.31 -26.97 -8.68
CA LYS A 214 -18.39 -26.78 -9.64
C LYS A 214 -18.06 -25.62 -10.57
N THR A 215 -18.22 -25.81 -11.87
CA THR A 215 -17.98 -24.76 -12.89
C THR A 215 -19.27 -24.48 -13.64
N PHE A 216 -19.73 -23.23 -13.57
CA PHE A 216 -20.89 -22.77 -14.30
C PHE A 216 -20.48 -22.25 -15.67
N ASP A 217 -21.08 -22.80 -16.71
CA ASP A 217 -21.03 -22.29 -18.07
C ASP A 217 -22.18 -21.27 -18.25
N ASP A 218 -21.86 -19.97 -18.33
CA ASP A 218 -22.89 -18.92 -18.44
C ASP A 218 -23.64 -18.99 -19.76
N SER A 219 -22.92 -19.33 -20.84
CA SER A 219 -23.47 -19.46 -22.18
C SER A 219 -24.42 -20.66 -22.31
N GLY A 220 -24.09 -21.75 -21.61
CA GLY A 220 -24.88 -22.98 -21.56
C GLY A 220 -25.94 -23.01 -20.46
N ASN A 221 -25.86 -22.11 -19.46
CA ASN A 221 -26.66 -22.13 -18.24
C ASN A 221 -26.67 -23.51 -17.56
N SER A 222 -25.48 -24.05 -17.32
CA SER A 222 -25.31 -25.38 -16.74
C SER A 222 -24.10 -25.47 -15.83
N TRP A 223 -24.15 -26.38 -14.86
CA TRP A 223 -23.03 -26.68 -13.98
C TRP A 223 -22.37 -27.99 -14.37
N SER A 224 -21.05 -28.01 -14.34
CA SER A 224 -20.22 -29.21 -14.33
C SER A 224 -19.53 -29.35 -12.99
N GLU A 225 -19.10 -30.55 -12.62
CA GLU A 225 -18.50 -30.82 -11.31
C GLU A 225 -17.27 -31.73 -11.43
N GLN A 226 -16.25 -31.38 -10.67
CA GLN A 226 -15.02 -32.15 -10.52
C GLN A 226 -14.63 -32.23 -9.04
N ALA A 227 -14.54 -33.45 -8.52
CA ALA A 227 -14.10 -33.69 -7.14
C ALA A 227 -12.71 -33.12 -6.89
N ILE A 228 -12.54 -32.41 -5.77
CA ILE A 228 -11.26 -31.92 -5.25
C ILE A 228 -10.71 -32.92 -4.23
N SER A 229 -11.53 -33.33 -3.26
CA SER A 229 -11.17 -34.33 -2.25
C SER A 229 -12.40 -34.95 -1.59
N GLY A 230 -12.39 -36.27 -1.41
CA GLY A 230 -13.38 -36.98 -0.57
C GLY A 230 -12.95 -37.05 0.89
N GLY A 231 -13.85 -37.55 1.75
CA GLY A 231 -13.64 -37.64 3.21
C GLY A 231 -13.67 -36.29 3.94
N MET A 232 -14.27 -35.28 3.32
CA MET A 232 -14.32 -33.88 3.78
C MET A 232 -15.58 -33.63 4.62
N VAL A 233 -15.63 -34.18 5.83
CA VAL A 233 -16.80 -34.11 6.73
C VAL A 233 -17.07 -32.67 7.17
N GLY A 234 -18.21 -32.10 6.76
CA GLY A 234 -18.57 -30.71 7.02
C GLY A 234 -19.45 -30.48 8.26
N THR A 235 -19.59 -29.22 8.66
CA THR A 235 -20.50 -28.76 9.73
C THR A 235 -21.45 -27.68 9.22
N THR A 236 -22.59 -27.47 9.89
CA THR A 236 -23.49 -26.34 9.64
C THR A 236 -23.15 -25.11 10.48
N GLN A 237 -22.28 -25.25 11.49
CA GLN A 237 -22.01 -24.16 12.43
C GLN A 237 -21.12 -23.06 11.82
N THR A 238 -20.14 -23.46 11.00
CA THR A 238 -19.11 -22.57 10.47
C THR A 238 -18.75 -22.99 9.04
N MET A 239 -18.21 -22.04 8.27
CA MET A 239 -17.66 -22.35 6.95
C MET A 239 -16.24 -22.87 7.13
N GLN A 240 -16.02 -24.15 6.82
CA GLN A 240 -14.72 -24.83 6.98
C GLN A 240 -13.90 -24.83 5.67
N MET A 241 -14.08 -23.80 4.86
CA MET A 241 -13.37 -23.58 3.60
C MET A 241 -13.36 -22.09 3.27
N ASP A 242 -12.27 -21.62 2.67
CA ASP A 242 -12.16 -20.28 2.09
C ASP A 242 -11.10 -20.30 0.99
N GLY A 243 -11.11 -19.30 0.13
CA GLY A 243 -10.13 -19.17 -0.93
C GLY A 243 -9.90 -17.74 -1.37
N ALA A 244 -8.79 -17.54 -2.08
CA ALA A 244 -8.46 -16.25 -2.67
C ALA A 244 -7.90 -16.46 -4.08
N ILE A 245 -8.27 -15.56 -4.99
CA ILE A 245 -7.72 -15.53 -6.34
C ILE A 245 -6.34 -14.90 -6.29
N ARG A 246 -5.34 -15.62 -6.80
CA ARG A 246 -4.03 -15.06 -7.10
C ARG A 246 -4.12 -14.33 -8.43
N LEU A 247 -4.06 -12.99 -8.40
CA LEU A 247 -4.35 -12.16 -9.57
C LEU A 247 -3.24 -12.20 -10.62
N SER A 248 -2.04 -12.70 -10.29
CA SER A 248 -0.93 -12.80 -11.22
C SER A 248 -1.14 -13.86 -12.32
N ASP A 249 -1.93 -14.90 -12.03
CA ASP A 249 -2.23 -16.00 -12.95
C ASP A 249 -3.70 -16.43 -12.99
N GLY A 250 -4.55 -15.90 -12.09
CA GLY A 250 -5.97 -16.21 -12.00
C GLY A 250 -6.29 -17.52 -11.29
N HIS A 251 -5.30 -18.16 -10.65
CA HIS A 251 -5.52 -19.40 -9.92
C HIS A 251 -6.26 -19.13 -8.60
N LEU A 252 -7.16 -20.05 -8.22
CA LEU A 252 -7.78 -20.06 -6.91
C LEU A 252 -6.89 -20.83 -5.93
N ILE A 253 -6.46 -20.16 -4.87
CA ILE A 253 -5.82 -20.78 -3.72
C ILE A 253 -6.90 -21.13 -2.72
N LEU A 254 -7.16 -22.42 -2.51
CA LEU A 254 -8.20 -22.95 -1.64
C LEU A 254 -7.57 -23.55 -0.38
N ALA A 255 -8.17 -23.28 0.78
CA ALA A 255 -7.89 -24.00 2.01
C ALA A 255 -9.19 -24.54 2.62
N ALA A 256 -9.18 -25.77 3.12
CA ALA A 256 -10.36 -26.37 3.74
C ALA A 256 -9.98 -27.43 4.78
N TRP A 257 -10.80 -27.53 5.83
CA TRP A 257 -10.66 -28.57 6.85
C TRP A 257 -11.31 -29.88 6.39
N SER A 258 -10.64 -31.01 6.61
CA SER A 258 -11.18 -32.35 6.32
C SER A 258 -12.23 -32.82 7.33
N GLY A 259 -12.28 -32.23 8.52
CA GLY A 259 -13.27 -32.53 9.55
C GLY A 259 -13.45 -31.37 10.52
N TYR A 260 -14.56 -31.36 11.27
CA TYR A 260 -14.86 -30.31 12.25
C TYR A 260 -14.52 -30.75 13.68
N ASN A 261 -13.48 -30.14 14.25
CA ASN A 261 -13.01 -30.39 15.61
C ASN A 261 -12.84 -31.89 15.95
N VAL A 262 -12.03 -32.60 15.16
CA VAL A 262 -11.73 -34.02 15.39
C VAL A 262 -10.22 -34.25 15.31
N GLY A 263 -9.70 -35.23 16.06
CA GLY A 263 -8.26 -35.50 16.14
C GLY A 263 -7.62 -36.02 14.85
N THR A 264 -8.41 -36.24 13.80
CA THR A 264 -7.96 -36.64 12.46
C THR A 264 -8.24 -35.55 11.43
N ALA A 265 -8.57 -34.33 11.87
CA ALA A 265 -8.81 -33.21 10.98
C ALA A 265 -7.47 -32.64 10.47
N ASP A 266 -7.43 -32.41 9.17
CA ASP A 266 -6.33 -31.78 8.46
C ASP A 266 -6.81 -30.44 7.90
N LEU A 267 -5.94 -29.42 7.95
CA LEU A 267 -6.13 -28.19 7.19
C LEU A 267 -5.39 -28.33 5.86
N MET A 268 -6.14 -28.62 4.81
CA MET A 268 -5.61 -28.97 3.49
C MET A 268 -5.62 -27.75 2.56
N THR A 269 -4.74 -27.75 1.56
CA THR A 269 -4.66 -26.65 0.57
C THR A 269 -4.53 -27.14 -0.86
N TRP A 270 -5.07 -26.36 -1.80
CA TRP A 270 -5.02 -26.62 -3.23
C TRP A 270 -4.76 -25.35 -4.02
N ASP A 271 -4.13 -25.52 -5.18
CA ASP A 271 -3.99 -24.51 -6.22
C ASP A 271 -4.82 -25.00 -7.43
N ILE A 272 -5.83 -24.22 -7.80
CA ILE A 272 -6.88 -24.60 -8.74
C ILE A 272 -6.90 -23.64 -9.93
N ASN A 273 -6.91 -24.20 -11.14
CA ASN A 273 -7.06 -23.46 -12.39
C ASN A 273 -8.03 -24.17 -13.34
N GLY A 274 -9.24 -24.43 -12.83
CA GLY A 274 -10.30 -25.15 -13.54
C GLY A 274 -10.28 -26.67 -13.29
N ALA A 275 -11.29 -27.37 -13.81
CA ALA A 275 -11.52 -28.79 -13.53
C ALA A 275 -10.35 -29.71 -13.94
N GLY A 276 -9.59 -29.34 -14.98
CA GLY A 276 -8.42 -30.09 -15.43
C GLY A 276 -7.14 -29.83 -14.60
N SER A 277 -7.17 -28.90 -13.66
CA SER A 277 -6.00 -28.43 -12.92
C SER A 277 -6.34 -28.15 -11.45
N ILE A 278 -6.50 -29.23 -10.68
CA ILE A 278 -6.66 -29.18 -9.22
C ILE A 278 -5.43 -29.83 -8.60
N THR A 279 -4.53 -29.01 -8.03
CA THR A 279 -3.25 -29.48 -7.50
C THR A 279 -3.25 -29.37 -5.98
N ALA A 280 -3.27 -30.50 -5.28
CA ALA A 280 -3.07 -30.54 -3.83
C ALA A 280 -1.68 -30.03 -3.46
N LYS A 281 -1.62 -29.29 -2.35
CA LYS A 281 -0.42 -28.72 -1.77
C LYS A 281 -0.14 -29.37 -0.41
N THR A 282 0.90 -28.93 0.26
CA THR A 282 1.24 -29.46 1.58
C THR A 282 0.16 -29.04 2.58
N ASN A 283 -0.38 -30.00 3.36
CA ASN A 283 -1.31 -29.70 4.44
C ASN A 283 -0.66 -28.73 5.45
N ILE A 284 -1.41 -27.72 5.87
CA ILE A 284 -0.96 -26.70 6.83
C ILE A 284 -0.92 -27.29 8.24
N ILE A 285 -1.94 -28.07 8.57
CA ILE A 285 -2.12 -28.78 9.84
C ILE A 285 -2.53 -30.21 9.51
N THR A 286 -2.04 -31.16 10.30
CA THR A 286 -2.40 -32.59 10.17
C THR A 286 -2.86 -33.17 11.49
N ASP A 287 -3.87 -34.03 11.47
CA ASP A 287 -4.34 -34.86 12.59
C ASP A 287 -4.48 -34.10 13.92
N THR A 288 -5.20 -32.97 13.90
CA THR A 288 -5.29 -32.08 15.06
C THR A 288 -6.73 -31.71 15.39
N ALA A 289 -7.15 -32.00 16.63
CA ALA A 289 -8.40 -31.51 17.22
C ALA A 289 -8.21 -30.11 17.81
N GLU A 290 -9.32 -29.45 18.12
CA GLU A 290 -9.43 -28.10 18.69
C GLU A 290 -9.02 -26.97 17.75
N TYR A 291 -8.93 -27.27 16.45
CA TYR A 291 -8.66 -26.30 15.39
C TYR A 291 -9.79 -26.34 14.36
N VAL A 292 -10.25 -25.16 13.96
CA VAL A 292 -11.38 -24.95 13.06
C VAL A 292 -11.22 -23.60 12.37
N LEU A 293 -12.14 -23.30 11.45
CA LEU A 293 -12.23 -22.02 10.75
C LEU A 293 -11.02 -21.81 9.85
N VAL A 294 -11.22 -21.11 8.75
CA VAL A 294 -10.15 -20.86 7.80
C VAL A 294 -10.47 -19.58 7.03
N SER A 295 -9.46 -18.77 6.79
CA SER A 295 -9.54 -17.71 5.79
C SER A 295 -8.21 -17.56 5.05
N VAL A 296 -8.30 -17.37 3.73
CA VAL A 296 -7.14 -17.32 2.83
C VAL A 296 -6.92 -15.89 2.35
N PHE A 297 -5.67 -15.47 2.36
CA PHE A 297 -5.24 -14.20 1.80
C PHE A 297 -4.03 -14.41 0.90
N VAL A 298 -4.04 -13.78 -0.28
CA VAL A 298 -2.88 -13.79 -1.19
C VAL A 298 -2.33 -12.38 -1.28
N ASN A 299 -1.03 -12.23 -1.00
CA ASN A 299 -0.30 -11.01 -1.26
C ASN A 299 -0.12 -10.83 -2.76
N GLN A 300 -0.93 -9.97 -3.36
CA GLN A 300 -0.95 -9.74 -4.80
C GLN A 300 0.33 -9.08 -5.37
N VAL A 301 1.31 -8.74 -4.52
CA VAL A 301 2.60 -8.18 -4.95
C VAL A 301 3.60 -9.28 -5.31
N ASN A 302 3.66 -10.35 -4.51
CA ASN A 302 4.68 -11.40 -4.59
C ASN A 302 4.12 -12.83 -4.54
N ASP A 303 2.79 -12.97 -4.51
CA ASP A 303 2.06 -14.23 -4.49
C ASP A 303 2.24 -15.08 -3.21
N ASP A 304 2.75 -14.47 -2.14
CA ASP A 304 2.78 -15.10 -0.82
C ASP A 304 1.36 -15.42 -0.34
N ILE A 305 1.18 -16.62 0.21
CA ILE A 305 -0.10 -17.15 0.67
C ILE A 305 -0.11 -17.12 2.20
N TYR A 306 -1.12 -16.51 2.78
CA TYR A 306 -1.38 -16.50 4.21
C TYR A 306 -2.70 -17.24 4.47
N VAL A 307 -2.68 -18.21 5.38
CA VAL A 307 -3.88 -18.91 5.80
C VAL A 307 -4.07 -18.73 7.29
N ALA A 308 -5.15 -18.04 7.66
CA ALA A 308 -5.55 -17.81 9.03
C ALA A 308 -6.56 -18.87 9.47
N TYR A 309 -6.53 -19.27 10.74
CA TYR A 309 -7.41 -20.26 11.33
C TYR A 309 -7.49 -20.07 12.84
N VAL A 310 -8.43 -20.75 13.50
CA VAL A 310 -8.62 -20.71 14.95
C VAL A 310 -8.19 -22.05 15.55
N GLY A 311 -7.51 -22.01 16.68
CA GLY A 311 -7.31 -23.22 17.48
C GLY A 311 -6.71 -22.93 18.84
N GLY A 312 -6.51 -23.96 19.66
CA GLY A 312 -5.99 -23.76 21.01
C GLY A 312 -6.10 -24.98 21.91
N THR A 313 -6.38 -24.73 23.19
CA THR A 313 -6.46 -25.75 24.24
C THR A 313 -7.79 -26.51 24.23
N ALA A 314 -8.91 -25.82 23.95
CA ALA A 314 -10.24 -26.40 23.94
C ALA A 314 -11.21 -25.59 23.06
N PHE A 315 -11.74 -26.18 22.00
CA PHE A 315 -12.66 -25.51 21.10
C PHE A 315 -13.91 -24.99 21.82
N GLY A 316 -14.31 -23.76 21.45
CA GLY A 316 -15.49 -23.07 21.97
C GLY A 316 -15.30 -22.43 23.35
N THR A 317 -14.10 -22.47 23.94
CA THR A 317 -13.81 -21.78 25.21
C THR A 317 -12.37 -21.31 25.38
N LEU A 318 -11.39 -22.00 24.77
CA LEU A 318 -9.97 -21.70 24.87
C LEU A 318 -9.30 -21.95 23.51
N VAL A 319 -9.60 -21.08 22.56
CA VAL A 319 -9.00 -21.00 21.22
C VAL A 319 -8.48 -19.60 20.96
N LYS A 320 -7.74 -19.40 19.87
CA LYS A 320 -7.28 -18.09 19.41
C LYS A 320 -6.95 -18.12 17.92
N VAL A 321 -6.76 -16.93 17.35
CA VAL A 321 -6.38 -16.80 15.93
C VAL A 321 -4.88 -17.01 15.70
N PHE A 322 -4.60 -17.88 14.75
CA PHE A 322 -3.28 -18.17 14.21
C PHE A 322 -3.25 -18.01 12.69
N TYR A 323 -2.03 -18.03 12.13
CA TYR A 323 -1.83 -18.17 10.70
C TYR A 323 -0.54 -18.93 10.38
N GLN A 324 -0.42 -19.38 9.12
CA GLN A 324 0.84 -19.80 8.50
C GLN A 324 1.03 -19.11 7.15
N LEU A 325 2.28 -18.92 6.76
CA LEU A 325 2.71 -18.30 5.51
C LEU A 325 3.42 -19.33 4.61
N SER A 326 3.09 -19.29 3.33
CA SER A 326 3.84 -19.96 2.27
C SER A 326 4.31 -18.96 1.23
N GLN A 327 5.61 -19.01 0.90
CA GLN A 327 6.26 -18.15 -0.10
C GLN A 327 6.65 -18.91 -1.38
N ASP A 328 6.20 -20.16 -1.50
CA ASP A 328 6.53 -21.07 -2.60
C ASP A 328 5.28 -21.76 -3.17
N GLY A 329 4.13 -21.09 -3.08
CA GLY A 329 2.87 -21.56 -3.67
C GLY A 329 2.28 -22.77 -2.96
N GLY A 330 2.45 -22.86 -1.64
CA GLY A 330 1.90 -23.91 -0.77
C GLY A 330 2.77 -25.16 -0.65
N ALA A 331 4.01 -25.15 -1.16
CA ALA A 331 4.89 -26.31 -1.04
C ALA A 331 5.46 -26.46 0.38
N ASN A 332 5.78 -25.35 1.04
CA ASN A 332 6.22 -25.30 2.42
C ASN A 332 5.48 -24.19 3.19
N TRP A 333 5.31 -24.41 4.50
CA TRP A 333 4.72 -23.47 5.45
C TRP A 333 5.73 -23.14 6.55
N ASP A 334 5.79 -21.88 6.97
CA ASP A 334 6.75 -21.36 7.96
C ASP A 334 6.47 -21.78 9.40
N GLY A 335 5.35 -22.46 9.62
CA GLY A 335 4.88 -22.90 10.92
C GLY A 335 3.96 -21.88 11.58
N GLN A 336 3.22 -22.35 12.59
CA GLN A 336 2.16 -21.57 13.22
C GLN A 336 2.67 -20.31 13.92
N ALA A 337 2.11 -19.16 13.53
CA ALA A 337 2.30 -17.86 14.19
C ALA A 337 0.97 -17.37 14.79
N ALA A 338 1.03 -16.73 15.96
CA ALA A 338 -0.15 -16.13 16.59
C ALA A 338 -0.48 -14.79 15.93
N MET A 339 -1.73 -14.61 15.52
CA MET A 339 -2.25 -13.30 15.11
C MET A 339 -2.88 -12.57 16.29
N GLN A 340 -3.63 -13.30 17.11
CA GLN A 340 -4.21 -12.81 18.35
C GLN A 340 -3.14 -12.70 19.44
N ALA A 341 -3.06 -11.54 20.08
CA ALA A 341 -2.11 -11.29 21.15
C ALA A 341 -2.70 -11.55 22.54
N ASP A 342 -4.00 -11.38 22.70
CA ASP A 342 -4.69 -11.63 23.95
C ASP A 342 -4.79 -13.14 24.23
N ALA A 343 -5.29 -13.48 25.42
CA ALA A 343 -5.41 -14.88 25.84
C ALA A 343 -6.40 -15.65 24.95
N GLU A 344 -6.32 -16.99 25.03
CA GLU A 344 -7.32 -17.84 24.38
C GLU A 344 -8.71 -17.59 24.96
N ASP A 345 -9.71 -17.61 24.07
CA ASP A 345 -11.12 -17.42 24.39
C ASP A 345 -12.02 -18.25 23.45
N ASP A 346 -13.16 -17.75 22.98
CA ASP A 346 -14.14 -18.51 22.20
C ASP A 346 -14.38 -18.00 20.76
N GLU A 347 -13.31 -17.76 19.99
CA GLU A 347 -13.42 -17.20 18.64
C GLU A 347 -14.28 -18.07 17.69
N GLY A 348 -15.39 -17.49 17.22
CA GLY A 348 -16.41 -18.18 16.44
C GLY A 348 -16.42 -17.89 14.94
N TRP A 349 -15.64 -16.91 14.50
CA TRP A 349 -15.57 -16.49 13.09
C TRP A 349 -14.25 -15.77 12.77
N ILE A 350 -13.78 -15.89 11.53
CA ILE A 350 -12.57 -15.20 11.02
C ILE A 350 -12.71 -14.82 9.54
N SER A 351 -12.14 -13.70 9.12
CA SER A 351 -11.98 -13.34 7.71
C SER A 351 -10.74 -12.47 7.47
N ALA A 352 -9.90 -12.86 6.50
CA ALA A 352 -8.63 -12.21 6.20
C ALA A 352 -8.75 -10.95 5.32
N GLY A 353 -9.88 -10.81 4.60
CA GLY A 353 -10.10 -9.70 3.69
C GLY A 353 -9.25 -9.79 2.41
N ALA A 354 -8.99 -8.65 1.77
CA ALA A 354 -8.28 -8.60 0.50
C ALA A 354 -7.60 -7.25 0.25
N ALA A 355 -6.56 -7.28 -0.57
CA ALA A 355 -5.84 -6.10 -1.07
C ALA A 355 -5.47 -6.32 -2.54
N LYS A 356 -5.36 -5.24 -3.33
CA LYS A 356 -4.77 -5.32 -4.68
C LYS A 356 -3.35 -4.82 -4.73
N LYS A 357 -2.63 -5.32 -5.72
CA LYS A 357 -1.19 -5.13 -5.92
C LYS A 357 -0.77 -3.65 -5.86
N GLU A 358 -1.49 -2.76 -6.53
CA GLU A 358 -1.15 -1.33 -6.66
C GLU A 358 -1.40 -0.53 -5.39
N TRP A 359 -2.27 -1.03 -4.51
CA TRP A 359 -2.62 -0.36 -3.26
C TRP A 359 -1.81 -0.87 -2.09
N GLY A 360 -1.36 -2.13 -2.13
CA GLY A 360 -0.89 -2.79 -0.92
C GLY A 360 -2.01 -2.85 0.11
N GLY A 361 -1.64 -2.98 1.39
CA GLY A 361 -2.61 -3.19 2.46
C GLY A 361 -1.94 -3.89 3.63
N LYS A 362 -2.69 -4.77 4.29
CA LYS A 362 -2.16 -5.67 5.30
C LYS A 362 -2.82 -7.04 5.24
N PHE A 363 -2.05 -8.09 5.51
CA PHE A 363 -2.67 -9.32 6.01
C PHE A 363 -2.97 -9.09 7.49
N GLN A 364 -4.24 -8.79 7.77
CA GLN A 364 -4.72 -8.42 9.10
C GLN A 364 -6.15 -8.96 9.26
N PRO A 365 -6.30 -10.27 9.52
CA PRO A 365 -7.62 -10.87 9.65
C PRO A 365 -8.39 -10.26 10.81
N VAL A 366 -9.71 -10.38 10.70
CA VAL A 366 -10.69 -9.97 11.70
C VAL A 366 -11.32 -11.22 12.27
N TRP A 367 -11.55 -11.25 13.58
CA TRP A 367 -12.23 -12.36 14.24
C TRP A 367 -13.26 -11.89 15.24
N PHE A 368 -14.23 -12.76 15.51
CA PHE A 368 -15.34 -12.50 16.41
C PHE A 368 -15.22 -13.39 17.65
N ASN A 369 -15.33 -12.78 18.82
CA ASN A 369 -15.44 -13.45 20.12
C ASN A 369 -16.95 -13.62 20.44
N GLU A 370 -17.35 -14.84 20.81
CA GLU A 370 -18.76 -15.23 20.90
C GLU A 370 -19.44 -14.75 22.19
N ASP A 371 -18.76 -14.79 23.34
CA ASP A 371 -19.35 -14.45 24.64
C ASP A 371 -19.32 -12.95 24.96
N LEU A 372 -18.23 -12.25 24.60
CA LEU A 372 -18.08 -10.81 24.76
C LEU A 372 -18.78 -10.04 23.65
N ARG A 373 -19.06 -10.67 22.50
CA ARG A 373 -19.64 -10.03 21.31
C ARG A 373 -18.71 -8.97 20.70
N ASP A 374 -17.41 -9.17 20.83
CA ASP A 374 -16.40 -8.26 20.33
C ASP A 374 -15.89 -8.68 18.96
N LEU A 375 -15.60 -7.70 18.11
CA LEU A 375 -14.93 -7.88 16.83
C LEU A 375 -13.51 -7.33 16.94
N PHE A 376 -12.51 -8.17 16.70
CA PHE A 376 -11.11 -7.85 16.92
C PHE A 376 -10.26 -7.96 15.67
N THR A 377 -9.11 -7.31 15.73
CA THR A 377 -7.99 -7.49 14.81
C THR A 377 -6.68 -7.22 15.54
N ASN A 378 -5.52 -7.45 14.94
CA ASN A 378 -4.25 -7.07 15.56
C ASN A 378 -3.34 -6.31 14.59
N THR A 379 -3.00 -5.07 14.95
CA THR A 379 -2.16 -4.22 14.10
C THR A 379 -0.68 -4.58 14.17
N ASP A 380 -0.23 -5.02 15.34
CA ASP A 380 1.17 -5.28 15.64
C ASP A 380 1.65 -6.62 15.05
N ASN A 381 0.80 -7.65 15.12
CA ASN A 381 1.01 -8.96 14.50
C ASN A 381 0.57 -8.98 13.03
N GLY A 382 -0.21 -7.99 12.58
CA GLY A 382 -0.62 -7.84 11.19
C GLY A 382 0.57 -7.57 10.26
N ILE A 383 0.58 -8.22 9.10
CA ILE A 383 1.70 -8.13 8.16
C ILE A 383 1.44 -7.04 7.13
N SER A 384 2.30 -6.03 7.09
CA SER A 384 2.16 -4.91 6.14
C SER A 384 2.58 -5.32 4.73
N ILE A 385 1.75 -4.95 3.76
CA ILE A 385 1.98 -5.22 2.34
C ILE A 385 2.16 -3.89 1.64
N ALA A 386 3.36 -3.66 1.12
CA ALA A 386 3.67 -2.44 0.39
C ALA A 386 2.93 -2.41 -0.95
N ALA A 387 2.50 -1.22 -1.37
CA ALA A 387 1.98 -1.01 -2.72
C ALA A 387 3.07 -1.29 -3.77
N ALA A 388 2.73 -2.05 -4.82
CA ALA A 388 3.65 -2.24 -5.94
C ALA A 388 3.89 -0.91 -6.68
N GLY A 389 5.16 -0.62 -6.98
CA GLY A 389 5.56 0.58 -7.71
C GLY A 389 5.94 1.78 -6.84
N ILE A 390 5.84 1.67 -5.51
CA ILE A 390 6.53 2.61 -4.60
C ILE A 390 7.97 2.12 -4.43
N ASP A 391 8.81 2.42 -5.42
CA ASP A 391 10.25 2.34 -5.23
C ASP A 391 10.66 3.47 -4.27
N HIS A 392 11.08 3.12 -3.06
CA HIS A 392 11.60 4.08 -2.06
C HIS A 392 12.86 4.84 -2.56
N THR A 393 13.31 4.60 -3.80
CA THR A 393 14.49 5.22 -4.41
C THR A 393 14.17 6.44 -5.29
N LYS A 394 12.91 6.90 -5.37
CA LYS A 394 12.56 8.17 -6.03
C LYS A 394 11.85 9.13 -5.06
N ILE A 395 12.64 9.76 -4.20
CA ILE A 395 12.18 10.92 -3.41
C ILE A 395 11.94 12.08 -4.39
N LEU A 396 10.69 12.30 -4.79
CA LEU A 396 10.23 13.60 -5.29
C LEU A 396 9.76 14.39 -4.08
N GLY A 397 10.69 15.07 -3.42
CA GLY A 397 10.40 15.90 -2.27
C GLY A 397 11.38 17.06 -2.21
N ASP A 398 10.94 18.25 -2.59
CA ASP A 398 11.59 19.49 -2.17
C ASP A 398 11.76 19.43 -0.65
N THR A 399 13.00 19.49 -0.17
CA THR A 399 13.32 19.31 1.25
C THR A 399 13.92 20.60 1.81
N ILE A 400 13.31 21.14 2.87
CA ILE A 400 13.91 22.17 3.73
C ILE A 400 14.76 21.42 4.76
N ASN A 401 16.08 21.54 4.67
CA ASN A 401 17.00 20.92 5.62
C ASN A 401 17.38 21.90 6.74
N LEU A 402 17.08 21.51 7.99
CA LEU A 402 17.41 22.25 9.23
C LEU A 402 18.53 21.55 10.03
N SER A 403 19.26 20.63 9.39
CA SER A 403 20.29 19.81 10.04
C SER A 403 21.61 19.87 9.30
N ASP A 404 22.71 20.00 10.05
CA ASP A 404 24.06 19.98 9.51
C ASP A 404 24.32 18.72 8.70
N THR A 405 25.03 18.87 7.57
CA THR A 405 25.23 17.78 6.62
C THR A 405 26.69 17.66 6.20
N VAL A 406 27.15 16.41 6.08
CA VAL A 406 28.48 16.06 5.52
C VAL A 406 28.30 15.16 4.31
N THR A 407 28.62 15.66 3.12
CA THR A 407 28.37 14.94 1.85
C THR A 407 29.67 14.56 1.14
N LYS A 408 29.73 13.32 0.65
CA LYS A 408 30.77 12.82 -0.26
C LYS A 408 30.11 12.29 -1.53
N ALA A 409 30.39 12.90 -2.68
CA ALA A 409 29.78 12.53 -3.95
C ALA A 409 30.82 12.34 -5.07
N VAL A 410 30.54 11.41 -5.99
CA VAL A 410 31.31 11.13 -7.21
C VAL A 410 30.32 10.98 -8.36
N GLY A 411 30.52 11.71 -9.47
CA GLY A 411 29.64 11.62 -10.66
C GLY A 411 29.04 12.96 -11.07
N GLN A 412 27.78 12.94 -11.54
CA GLN A 412 26.96 14.11 -11.88
C GLN A 412 25.76 14.24 -10.92
N PRO A 413 25.96 14.62 -9.65
CA PRO A 413 24.83 14.92 -8.79
C PRO A 413 24.27 16.30 -9.16
N GLN A 414 22.95 16.37 -9.32
CA GLN A 414 22.19 17.62 -9.38
C GLN A 414 21.47 17.77 -8.03
N ALA A 415 21.64 18.92 -7.38
CA ALA A 415 21.02 19.18 -6.08
C ALA A 415 20.74 20.66 -5.89
N ASP A 416 19.47 21.03 -5.89
CA ASP A 416 19.02 22.35 -5.45
C ASP A 416 18.70 22.28 -3.96
N SER A 417 19.11 23.30 -3.19
CA SER A 417 18.91 23.30 -1.74
C SER A 417 18.50 24.65 -1.17
N VAL A 418 17.60 24.61 -0.19
CA VAL A 418 17.29 25.74 0.69
C VAL A 418 17.64 25.31 2.12
N ALA A 419 18.62 25.96 2.74
CA ALA A 419 19.20 25.50 4.00
C ALA A 419 19.39 26.62 5.04
N ILE A 420 19.16 26.25 6.31
CA ILE A 420 19.63 26.98 7.50
C ILE A 420 20.40 25.96 8.34
N ALA A 421 21.58 25.56 7.86
CA ALA A 421 22.42 24.50 8.43
C ALA A 421 23.86 24.57 7.90
N ASP A 422 24.85 24.15 8.68
CA ASP A 422 26.25 24.14 8.23
C ASP A 422 26.53 22.96 7.28
N ALA A 423 27.38 23.19 6.28
CA ALA A 423 27.66 22.20 5.24
C ALA A 423 29.16 21.98 5.00
N VAL A 424 29.55 20.70 4.96
CA VAL A 424 30.89 20.29 4.52
C VAL A 424 30.78 19.35 3.31
N VAL A 425 31.27 19.81 2.16
CA VAL A 425 31.13 19.10 0.88
C VAL A 425 32.49 18.73 0.29
N LYS A 426 32.64 17.46 -0.09
CA LYS A 426 33.78 16.96 -0.88
C LYS A 426 33.28 16.24 -2.14
N ALA A 427 33.62 16.80 -3.30
CA ALA A 427 33.06 16.35 -4.57
C ALA A 427 34.12 16.21 -5.69
N ILE A 428 33.96 15.20 -6.55
CA ILE A 428 34.79 14.95 -7.76
C ILE A 428 33.88 14.69 -8.98
N GLY A 429 33.88 15.55 -10.01
CA GLY A 429 32.93 15.45 -11.14
C GLY A 429 32.43 16.77 -11.74
N VAL A 430 31.32 16.71 -12.49
CA VAL A 430 30.57 17.89 -12.96
C VAL A 430 29.40 18.10 -12.00
N PHE A 431 29.20 19.32 -11.53
CA PHE A 431 28.23 19.64 -10.48
C PHE A 431 27.38 20.82 -10.91
N GLU A 432 26.06 20.70 -10.78
CA GLU A 432 25.10 21.79 -10.93
C GLU A 432 24.30 21.86 -9.61
N ALA A 433 24.42 22.96 -8.88
CA ALA A 433 23.72 23.13 -7.61
C ALA A 433 23.40 24.60 -7.34
N ASP A 434 22.11 24.93 -7.31
CA ASP A 434 21.65 26.25 -6.87
C ASP A 434 21.33 26.22 -5.37
N SER A 435 21.72 27.28 -4.65
CA SER A 435 21.56 27.33 -3.20
C SER A 435 21.03 28.68 -2.70
N LEU A 436 20.07 28.61 -1.77
CA LEU A 436 19.57 29.72 -0.98
C LEU A 436 19.81 29.43 0.50
N ALA A 437 20.72 30.15 1.15
CA ALA A 437 21.34 29.69 2.40
C ALA A 437 21.57 30.79 3.46
N ILE A 438 21.44 30.42 4.75
CA ILE A 438 22.06 31.13 5.89
C ILE A 438 22.91 30.10 6.64
N THR A 439 24.20 29.99 6.29
CA THR A 439 25.02 28.80 6.61
C THR A 439 26.51 29.12 6.66
N ASP A 440 27.33 28.37 7.40
CA ASP A 440 28.79 28.35 7.17
C ASP A 440 29.14 27.17 6.25
N ALA A 441 29.96 27.43 5.21
CA ALA A 441 30.25 26.45 4.16
C ALA A 441 31.75 26.18 3.98
N LEU A 442 32.12 24.89 4.02
CA LEU A 442 33.47 24.42 3.64
C LEU A 442 33.40 23.48 2.44
N SER A 443 33.99 23.89 1.30
CA SER A 443 33.96 23.11 0.06
C SER A 443 35.35 22.80 -0.50
N LYS A 444 35.52 21.55 -0.95
CA LYS A 444 36.71 21.08 -1.69
C LYS A 444 36.30 20.27 -2.91
N GLY A 445 36.56 20.80 -4.09
CA GLY A 445 36.12 20.21 -5.36
C GLY A 445 37.23 20.07 -6.41
N VAL A 446 37.12 19.02 -7.24
CA VAL A 446 37.91 18.84 -8.47
C VAL A 446 36.93 18.54 -9.61
N GLY A 447 36.89 19.40 -10.64
CA GLY A 447 36.00 19.20 -11.80
C GLY A 447 35.37 20.48 -12.35
N GLN A 448 34.11 20.39 -12.80
CA GLN A 448 33.35 21.52 -13.34
C GLN A 448 32.16 21.88 -12.45
N PRO A 449 32.35 22.63 -11.34
CA PRO A 449 31.22 23.17 -10.59
C PRO A 449 30.55 24.33 -11.33
N GLN A 450 29.23 24.26 -11.43
CA GLN A 450 28.30 25.28 -11.87
C GLN A 450 27.23 25.49 -10.79
N GLY A 451 26.82 26.72 -10.53
CA GLY A 451 25.70 26.97 -9.62
C GLY A 451 25.63 28.39 -9.10
N ASP A 452 24.41 28.80 -8.74
CA ASP A 452 24.12 30.13 -8.21
C ASP A 452 23.93 30.07 -6.68
N ASN A 453 24.52 31.02 -5.96
CA ASN A 453 24.38 31.11 -4.50
C ASN A 453 23.80 32.45 -4.05
N LEU A 454 22.77 32.40 -3.21
CA LEU A 454 22.12 33.58 -2.64
C LEU A 454 22.00 33.39 -1.11
N GLY A 455 22.64 34.24 -0.31
CA GLY A 455 22.66 33.96 1.13
C GLY A 455 23.47 34.87 2.05
N ILE A 456 23.42 34.56 3.34
CA ILE A 456 24.32 35.12 4.38
C ILE A 456 25.19 33.96 4.85
N THR A 457 26.40 33.83 4.28
CA THR A 457 27.17 32.58 4.38
C THR A 457 28.68 32.78 4.35
N ASP A 458 29.39 32.55 5.46
CA ASP A 458 30.86 32.53 5.43
C ASP A 458 31.37 31.29 4.68
N ALA A 459 32.31 31.48 3.74
CA ALA A 459 32.72 30.42 2.83
C ALA A 459 34.25 30.23 2.76
N LEU A 460 34.69 28.97 2.85
CA LEU A 460 36.06 28.54 2.52
C LEU A 460 36.06 27.56 1.34
N ILE A 461 36.54 28.04 0.19
CA ILE A 461 36.44 27.32 -1.10
C ILE A 461 37.83 26.94 -1.63
N LYS A 462 37.98 25.68 -2.05
CA LYS A 462 39.15 25.23 -2.84
C LYS A 462 38.72 24.42 -4.06
N GLY A 463 38.85 25.02 -5.24
CA GLY A 463 38.47 24.44 -6.53
C GLY A 463 39.65 24.19 -7.48
N ILE A 464 39.57 23.12 -8.27
CA ILE A 464 40.49 22.81 -9.37
C ILE A 464 39.66 22.47 -10.62
N GLY A 465 39.72 23.28 -11.68
CA GLY A 465 39.01 23.02 -12.94
C GLY A 465 38.37 24.26 -13.61
N LEU A 466 37.27 24.05 -14.34
CA LEU A 466 36.40 25.12 -14.86
C LEU A 466 35.37 25.42 -13.78
N VAL A 467 35.29 26.65 -13.29
CA VAL A 467 34.37 27.02 -12.20
C VAL A 467 33.48 28.13 -12.73
N GLU A 468 32.16 27.96 -12.72
CA GLU A 468 31.20 29.00 -13.10
C GLU A 468 30.20 29.19 -11.95
N ILE A 469 30.39 30.23 -11.13
CA ILE A 469 29.57 30.45 -9.94
C ILE A 469 29.16 31.91 -9.88
N ASP A 470 27.86 32.18 -9.86
CA ASP A 470 27.33 33.52 -9.60
C ASP A 470 26.85 33.61 -8.15
N SER A 471 27.04 34.78 -7.51
CA SER A 471 26.73 34.94 -6.10
C SER A 471 26.15 36.30 -5.71
N LEU A 472 25.18 36.29 -4.79
CA LEU A 472 24.67 37.47 -4.10
C LEU A 472 24.70 37.21 -2.59
N ALA A 473 25.67 37.79 -1.87
CA ALA A 473 25.92 37.41 -0.48
C ALA A 473 26.28 38.56 0.48
N ILE A 474 26.02 38.35 1.77
CA ILE A 474 26.62 39.15 2.87
C ILE A 474 27.46 38.18 3.70
N ALA A 475 28.77 38.17 3.51
CA ALA A 475 29.64 37.12 4.07
C ALA A 475 31.14 37.33 3.86
N ASP A 476 31.97 36.83 4.77
CA ASP A 476 33.42 36.77 4.54
C ASP A 476 33.81 35.53 3.74
N ALA A 477 34.78 35.67 2.82
CA ALA A 477 35.17 34.59 1.93
C ALA A 477 36.70 34.42 1.83
N ILE A 478 37.13 33.15 1.93
CA ILE A 478 38.50 32.75 1.63
C ILE A 478 38.50 31.75 0.47
N SER A 479 39.14 32.09 -0.64
CA SER A 479 39.14 31.23 -1.85
C SER A 479 40.53 30.91 -2.37
N LYS A 480 40.71 29.68 -2.87
CA LYS A 480 41.91 29.26 -3.60
C LYS A 480 41.54 28.40 -4.79
N GLU A 481 41.68 28.99 -5.97
CA GLU A 481 41.23 28.38 -7.22
C GLU A 481 42.36 28.24 -8.24
N THR A 482 42.30 27.14 -9.01
CA THR A 482 43.24 26.87 -10.09
C THR A 482 42.50 26.37 -11.32
N GLY A 483 42.64 27.05 -12.47
CA GLY A 483 42.02 26.62 -13.74
C GLY A 483 41.41 27.76 -14.56
N LEU A 484 40.11 27.65 -14.86
CA LEU A 484 39.33 28.61 -15.65
C LEU A 484 38.10 29.09 -14.85
N PRO A 485 38.26 29.95 -13.83
CA PRO A 485 37.13 30.46 -13.06
C PRO A 485 36.43 31.64 -13.76
N PHE A 486 35.10 31.57 -13.82
CA PHE A 486 34.16 32.60 -14.24
C PHE A 486 33.16 32.83 -13.10
N SER A 487 32.93 34.08 -12.72
CA SER A 487 32.02 34.37 -11.61
C SER A 487 31.55 35.81 -11.63
N ASP A 488 30.24 36.05 -11.53
CA ASP A 488 29.69 37.37 -11.27
C ASP A 488 29.20 37.47 -9.81
N SER A 489 29.52 38.56 -9.12
CA SER A 489 29.24 38.66 -7.68
C SER A 489 28.80 40.05 -7.24
N VAL A 490 27.81 40.08 -6.36
CA VAL A 490 27.38 41.28 -5.64
C VAL A 490 27.41 40.97 -4.14
N ALA A 491 28.26 41.67 -3.37
CA ALA A 491 28.46 41.30 -1.98
C ALA A 491 28.82 42.45 -1.02
N ILE A 492 28.54 42.24 0.26
CA ILE A 492 29.12 43.00 1.39
C ILE A 492 29.90 41.98 2.22
N ALA A 493 31.23 42.02 2.17
CA ALA A 493 32.09 40.88 2.49
C ALA A 493 33.52 41.32 2.76
N ASP A 494 34.32 40.64 3.59
CA ASP A 494 35.79 40.70 3.52
C ASP A 494 36.34 39.53 2.69
N ILE A 495 37.14 39.80 1.65
CA ILE A 495 37.62 38.76 0.71
C ILE A 495 39.15 38.55 0.75
N LEU A 496 39.56 37.30 0.98
CA LEU A 496 40.95 36.83 0.83
C LEU A 496 41.08 35.74 -0.25
N GLY A 497 41.61 36.09 -1.42
CA GLY A 497 41.62 35.20 -2.59
C GLY A 497 43.00 34.90 -3.20
N LYS A 498 43.21 33.66 -3.67
CA LYS A 498 44.35 33.30 -4.53
C LYS A 498 43.92 32.50 -5.76
N ASN A 499 44.00 33.14 -6.93
CA ASN A 499 43.58 32.55 -8.20
C ASN A 499 44.76 32.32 -9.14
N VAL A 500 44.80 31.15 -9.79
CA VAL A 500 45.83 30.78 -10.77
C VAL A 500 45.18 30.27 -12.05
N GLY A 501 45.36 30.97 -13.18
CA GLY A 501 44.77 30.57 -14.46
C GLY A 501 44.23 31.73 -15.31
N VAL A 502 43.18 31.47 -16.10
CA VAL A 502 42.49 32.51 -16.87
C VAL A 502 41.12 32.76 -16.24
N SER A 503 40.81 34.00 -15.88
CA SER A 503 39.57 34.33 -15.17
C SER A 503 38.81 35.52 -15.78
N LYS A 504 37.48 35.50 -15.67
CA LYS A 504 36.59 36.65 -15.95
C LYS A 504 35.57 36.82 -14.81
N ALA A 505 35.36 38.05 -14.35
CA ALA A 505 34.37 38.34 -13.32
C ALA A 505 33.81 39.75 -13.40
N ASP A 506 32.50 39.92 -13.18
CA ASP A 506 31.85 41.22 -13.01
C ASP A 506 31.39 41.38 -11.54
N LEU A 507 31.86 42.45 -10.87
CA LEU A 507 31.74 42.60 -9.40
C LEU A 507 31.07 43.91 -8.98
N MET A 508 30.19 43.86 -7.98
CA MET A 508 29.68 45.04 -7.27
C MET A 508 29.75 44.82 -5.75
N VAL A 509 30.77 45.37 -5.09
CA VAL A 509 31.14 44.97 -3.72
C VAL A 509 31.45 46.15 -2.78
N ILE A 510 31.16 45.95 -1.50
CA ILE A 510 31.64 46.78 -0.37
C ILE A 510 32.44 45.85 0.56
N ASP A 511 33.77 46.01 0.62
CA ASP A 511 34.69 44.96 1.11
C ASP A 511 36.07 45.51 1.50
N ASP A 512 36.78 44.90 2.46
CA ASP A 512 38.25 45.02 2.57
C ASP A 512 38.98 43.78 1.99
N ALA A 513 39.55 43.94 0.78
CA ALA A 513 40.03 42.81 -0.02
C ALA A 513 41.57 42.67 -0.09
N LEU A 514 42.08 41.45 0.09
CA LEU A 514 43.45 41.06 -0.23
C LEU A 514 43.49 39.92 -1.26
N SER A 515 43.97 40.20 -2.48
CA SER A 515 43.96 39.23 -3.58
C SER A 515 45.31 39.02 -4.24
N LYS A 516 45.61 37.77 -4.62
CA LYS A 516 46.78 37.40 -5.42
C LYS A 516 46.40 36.56 -6.63
N ALA A 517 46.56 37.14 -7.82
CA ALA A 517 46.27 36.46 -9.08
C ALA A 517 47.54 36.18 -9.90
N ILE A 518 47.63 34.98 -10.47
CA ILE A 518 48.72 34.55 -11.36
C ILE A 518 48.10 34.02 -12.66
N GLY A 519 48.23 34.77 -13.76
CA GLY A 519 47.65 34.41 -15.06
C GLY A 519 46.97 35.57 -15.79
N ILE A 520 45.93 35.31 -16.58
CA ILE A 520 45.20 36.31 -17.37
C ILE A 520 43.85 36.56 -16.71
N ALA A 521 43.61 37.77 -16.21
CA ALA A 521 42.35 38.14 -15.56
C ALA A 521 41.69 39.32 -16.28
N ARG A 522 40.37 39.23 -16.51
CA ARG A 522 39.50 40.35 -16.90
C ARG A 522 38.46 40.57 -15.80
N THR A 523 38.39 41.78 -15.27
CA THR A 523 37.45 42.10 -14.19
C THR A 523 36.83 43.46 -14.45
N GLU A 524 35.51 43.55 -14.44
CA GLU A 524 34.76 44.81 -14.38
C GLU A 524 34.20 44.95 -12.97
N ALA A 525 34.49 46.05 -12.27
CA ALA A 525 34.14 46.17 -10.86
C ALA A 525 33.65 47.57 -10.48
N ILE A 526 32.63 47.62 -9.61
CA ILE A 526 32.20 48.80 -8.86
C ILE A 526 32.41 48.49 -7.38
N THR A 527 33.38 49.17 -6.75
CA THR A 527 33.86 48.79 -5.42
C THR A 527 33.98 49.99 -4.47
N ILE A 528 33.59 49.80 -3.21
CA ILE A 528 33.89 50.70 -2.09
C ILE A 528 34.71 49.88 -1.07
N ALA A 529 36.04 50.05 -1.04
CA ALA A 529 36.96 49.16 -0.33
C ALA A 529 38.30 49.81 0.06
N ASP A 530 38.95 49.33 1.12
CA ASP A 530 40.41 49.32 1.22
C ASP A 530 40.94 48.01 0.59
N SER A 531 41.75 48.10 -0.48
CA SER A 531 42.18 46.90 -1.23
C SER A 531 43.68 46.85 -1.54
N ILE A 532 44.25 45.66 -1.44
CA ILE A 532 45.62 45.34 -1.87
C ILE A 532 45.56 44.17 -2.87
N SER A 533 45.97 44.43 -4.12
CA SER A 533 46.01 43.40 -5.17
C SER A 533 47.42 43.20 -5.73
N ILE A 534 47.90 41.95 -5.72
CA ILE A 534 49.19 41.57 -6.30
C ILE A 534 48.95 40.70 -7.53
N ARG A 535 49.19 41.26 -8.72
CA ARG A 535 49.02 40.55 -10.00
C ARG A 535 50.36 40.28 -10.68
N LYS A 536 50.58 39.02 -11.10
CA LYS A 536 51.73 38.63 -11.93
C LYS A 536 51.23 38.20 -13.30
N TYR A 537 51.36 39.09 -14.29
CA TYR A 537 50.99 38.83 -15.68
C TYR A 537 52.10 38.05 -16.41
N LEU A 538 51.73 36.96 -17.10
CA LEU A 538 52.54 36.35 -18.15
C LEU A 538 52.02 36.95 -19.47
N GLY A 539 52.84 37.75 -20.18
CA GLY A 539 52.44 38.74 -21.23
C GLY A 539 51.47 38.25 -22.32
N ILE A 540 50.66 39.11 -22.97
CA ILE A 540 51.04 40.24 -23.85
C ILE A 540 50.38 41.57 -23.43
N LEU A 541 51.15 42.66 -23.52
CA LEU A 541 50.73 44.04 -23.30
C LEU A 541 49.77 44.49 -24.43
N ILE A 542 48.46 44.59 -24.17
CA ILE A 542 47.55 45.41 -24.97
C ILE A 542 47.12 46.60 -24.11
N LEU A 543 47.76 47.74 -24.37
CA LEU A 543 47.33 49.06 -23.90
C LEU A 543 45.99 49.40 -24.56
N LEU A 544 44.86 49.12 -23.90
CA LEU A 544 43.57 49.71 -24.25
C LEU A 544 43.26 50.86 -23.29
N ARG A 545 43.56 52.08 -23.76
CA ARG A 545 43.17 53.34 -23.13
C ARG A 545 41.65 53.45 -23.07
N ILE A 546 41.03 53.09 -21.94
CA ILE A 546 39.76 53.67 -21.48
C ILE A 546 39.82 53.79 -19.95
N TYR A 547 40.65 54.70 -19.43
CA TYR A 547 40.68 55.01 -17.99
C TYR A 547 40.31 56.47 -17.66
N ASN A 548 40.16 57.36 -18.66
CA ASN A 548 40.00 58.80 -18.40
C ASN A 548 38.69 59.40 -18.92
N ARG A 549 37.52 58.95 -18.47
CA ARG A 549 36.34 59.85 -18.60
C ARG A 549 35.22 59.78 -17.56
N ILE A 550 35.24 58.91 -16.55
CA ILE A 550 34.09 58.85 -15.62
C ILE A 550 34.46 58.88 -14.11
N ILE A 551 35.70 58.69 -13.68
CA ILE A 551 36.01 58.63 -12.23
C ILE A 551 37.15 59.59 -11.84
N GLU A 552 36.93 60.90 -11.98
CA GLU A 552 37.81 61.93 -11.42
C GLU A 552 37.40 62.50 -10.03
N PRO A 553 36.23 62.23 -9.40
CA PRO A 553 35.98 62.83 -8.07
C PRO A 553 36.27 61.94 -6.84
N LEU A 554 36.74 60.70 -6.98
CA LEU A 554 36.96 59.80 -5.82
C LEU A 554 38.34 59.14 -5.85
N ARG A 555 39.39 59.90 -5.52
CA ARG A 555 40.74 59.34 -5.33
C ARG A 555 41.18 59.53 -3.88
N VAL A 556 40.91 58.53 -3.04
CA VAL A 556 41.76 58.24 -1.87
C VAL A 556 43.00 57.51 -2.39
N ARG A 557 44.18 57.90 -1.88
CA ARG A 557 45.48 57.50 -2.43
C ARG A 557 45.78 56.02 -2.18
N ASN A 558 45.69 55.18 -3.21
CA ASN A 558 46.37 53.88 -3.20
C ASN A 558 47.85 54.05 -3.56
N ILE A 559 48.73 53.58 -2.68
CA ILE A 559 50.18 53.52 -2.85
C ILE A 559 50.51 52.22 -3.59
N ASP A 560 50.88 52.30 -4.87
CA ASP A 560 51.38 51.14 -5.62
C ASP A 560 52.84 50.84 -5.26
N PHE A 561 53.10 49.73 -4.58
CA PHE A 561 54.45 49.19 -4.42
C PHE A 561 54.80 48.26 -5.60
N ILE A 562 55.58 48.75 -6.55
CA ILE A 562 56.20 47.92 -7.60
C ILE A 562 57.45 47.24 -7.02
N VAL A 563 57.34 45.98 -6.61
CA VAL A 563 58.52 45.16 -6.29
C VAL A 563 59.10 44.59 -7.59
N LYS A 564 60.21 45.15 -8.07
CA LYS A 564 61.04 44.53 -9.10
C LYS A 564 61.79 43.35 -8.50
N VAL A 565 61.47 42.13 -8.95
CA VAL A 565 62.32 40.95 -8.71
C VAL A 565 63.45 40.99 -9.75
N PRO A 566 64.74 40.92 -9.37
CA PRO A 566 65.83 40.81 -10.33
C PRO A 566 65.87 39.39 -10.91
N GLU A 567 65.97 39.29 -12.24
CA GLU A 567 66.17 38.01 -12.92
C GLU A 567 67.55 37.43 -12.62
N LYS A 568 67.57 36.27 -11.94
CA LYS A 568 68.29 35.08 -12.38
C LYS A 568 67.79 33.84 -11.64
#